data_AF-A0A4Z2C160-F1
#
_entry.id   AF-A0A4Z2C160-F1
#
_cell.length_a   1.000
_cell.length_b   1.000
_cell.length_c   1.000
_cell.angle_alpha   90.00
_cell.angle_beta   90.00
_cell.angle_gamma   90.00
#
_symmetry.space_group_name_H-M   'P 1'
#
loop_
_entity.id
_entity.type
_entity.pdbx_description
1 polymer ?
#
loop_
_entity_poly.entity_id
_entity_poly.type
_entity_poly.pdbx_seq_one_letter_code
_entity_poly.pdbx_strand_id
1 'polypeptide(L)'
;MAEAHQAVAFQFTITPEGIDLQLSYQALNQIYLSGVRSWKKRVSRVRNSLIKGVYPASPSSWLFVSIAILATMYMRSDPSMGLITKIQHHLPLSLHMSLSAQGQTMLSALVFSTLLWLSLILALRFCLKLLLSYHRWMFEQHGRVSNFTKVWVTLLGLLSSRKPLLYSYQTSLPHLPVPAIKDTLSRYLRSVRPLLNDLEYKRMSELASDFEKNLGNRLQRYLKLKALWATNYVSDWWEEYIYLRGRGPIMVNSNYYGMDFLYVTPTSVQAARAGNTITALLLYPPKGQPGGTQTESCSRHRDPSVCCSM
;
A
#
# COMPACT_ATOMS: atom_id res chain seq x y z
N MET A 1 29.77 -7.81 -4.62
CA MET A 1 30.82 -8.45 -5.44
C MET A 1 30.58 -8.35 -6.96
N ALA A 2 29.34 -8.36 -7.48
CA ALA A 2 29.10 -8.27 -8.94
C ALA A 2 29.56 -6.94 -9.61
N GLU A 3 29.52 -5.82 -8.87
CA GLU A 3 29.93 -4.50 -9.39
C GLU A 3 31.46 -4.40 -9.57
N ALA A 4 32.24 -5.09 -8.72
CA ALA A 4 33.70 -5.12 -8.85
C ALA A 4 34.16 -5.88 -10.11
N HIS A 5 33.45 -6.95 -10.50
CA HIS A 5 33.71 -7.66 -11.76
C HIS A 5 33.31 -6.85 -13.01
N GLN A 6 32.33 -5.95 -12.91
CA GLN A 6 31.95 -5.05 -14.01
C GLN A 6 33.00 -3.95 -14.24
N ALA A 7 33.65 -3.47 -13.18
CA ALA A 7 34.70 -2.46 -13.26
C ALA A 7 36.00 -3.00 -13.90
N VAL A 8 36.32 -4.29 -13.74
CA VAL A 8 37.50 -4.93 -14.35
C VAL A 8 37.37 -5.05 -15.89
N ALA A 9 36.16 -4.97 -16.43
CA ALA A 9 35.92 -5.12 -17.87
C ALA A 9 35.97 -3.82 -18.68
N PHE A 10 36.13 -2.67 -18.01
CA PHE A 10 36.40 -1.37 -18.62
C PHE A 10 37.75 -0.87 -18.12
N GLN A 11 38.82 -1.34 -18.76
CA GLN A 11 40.15 -0.85 -18.45
C GLN A 11 40.37 0.44 -19.27
N PHE A 12 40.24 1.59 -18.59
CA PHE A 12 40.57 2.90 -19.15
C PHE A 12 42.01 3.23 -18.75
N THR A 13 42.95 3.01 -19.65
CA THR A 13 44.36 3.34 -19.44
C THR A 13 44.73 4.54 -20.30
N ILE A 14 45.01 5.67 -19.65
CA ILE A 14 45.56 6.85 -20.32
C ILE A 14 47.05 6.60 -20.53
N THR A 15 47.47 6.40 -21.78
CA THR A 15 48.90 6.33 -22.14
C THR A 15 49.31 7.66 -22.80
N PRO A 16 50.59 8.05 -22.75
CA PRO A 16 51.06 9.29 -23.39
C PRO A 16 50.85 9.35 -24.91
N GLU A 17 50.54 8.21 -25.56
CA GLU A 17 50.24 8.08 -26.99
C GLU A 17 48.72 8.16 -27.31
N GLY A 18 47.85 8.15 -26.29
CA GLY A 18 46.39 8.21 -26.47
C GLY A 18 45.59 7.39 -25.47
N ILE A 19 44.27 7.40 -25.65
CA ILE A 19 43.29 6.68 -24.81
C ILE A 19 43.14 5.25 -25.35
N ASP A 20 43.57 4.23 -24.59
CA ASP A 20 43.31 2.82 -24.93
C ASP A 20 42.04 2.33 -24.22
N LEU A 21 41.09 1.78 -24.99
CA LEU A 21 39.78 1.32 -24.54
C LEU A 21 39.62 -0.16 -24.85
N GLN A 22 39.89 -1.03 -23.88
CA GLN A 22 39.61 -2.46 -24.02
C GLN A 22 38.16 -2.77 -23.64
N LEU A 23 37.26 -2.69 -24.64
CA LEU A 23 35.84 -3.10 -24.49
C LEU A 23 35.67 -4.60 -24.73
N SER A 24 35.44 -5.36 -23.66
CA SER A 24 35.09 -6.78 -23.80
C SER A 24 33.63 -6.95 -24.26
N TYR A 25 33.43 -7.72 -25.33
CA TYR A 25 32.09 -8.04 -25.87
C TYR A 25 31.16 -8.67 -24.81
N GLN A 26 31.73 -9.49 -23.91
CA GLN A 26 30.99 -10.11 -22.82
C GLN A 26 30.44 -9.07 -21.81
N ALA A 27 31.20 -8.01 -21.51
CA ALA A 27 30.72 -6.95 -20.64
C ALA A 27 29.63 -6.10 -21.29
N LEU A 28 29.77 -5.78 -22.58
CA LEU A 28 28.72 -5.10 -23.33
C LEU A 28 27.41 -5.92 -23.35
N ASN A 29 27.49 -7.24 -23.51
CA ASN A 29 26.31 -8.10 -23.46
C ASN A 29 25.69 -8.14 -22.04
N GLN A 30 26.49 -8.18 -20.97
CA GLN A 30 25.96 -8.11 -19.59
C GLN A 30 25.32 -6.76 -19.28
N ILE A 31 25.87 -5.65 -19.80
CA ILE A 31 25.30 -4.31 -19.67
C ILE A 31 23.99 -4.23 -20.45
N TYR A 32 23.96 -4.74 -21.69
CA TYR A 32 22.73 -4.82 -22.46
C TYR A 32 21.65 -5.63 -21.74
N LEU A 33 21.97 -6.84 -21.26
CA LEU A 33 21.02 -7.69 -20.53
C LEU A 33 20.56 -7.05 -19.21
N SER A 34 21.46 -6.40 -18.47
CA SER A 34 21.11 -5.66 -17.26
C SER A 34 20.24 -4.43 -17.55
N GLY A 35 20.48 -3.74 -18.67
CA GLY A 35 19.68 -2.65 -19.20
C GLY A 35 18.27 -3.10 -19.56
N VAL A 36 18.14 -4.21 -20.31
CA VAL A 36 16.85 -4.84 -20.66
C VAL A 36 16.10 -5.28 -19.40
N ARG A 37 16.78 -5.92 -18.44
CA ARG A 37 16.17 -6.30 -17.15
C ARG A 37 15.68 -5.08 -16.37
N SER A 38 16.47 -4.00 -16.33
CA SER A 38 16.12 -2.75 -15.65
C SER A 38 14.94 -2.04 -16.33
N TRP A 39 14.91 -2.02 -17.66
CA TRP A 39 13.80 -1.50 -18.43
C TRP A 39 12.51 -2.29 -18.18
N LYS A 40 12.58 -3.62 -18.26
CA LYS A 40 11.44 -4.51 -17.94
C LYS A 40 10.91 -4.28 -16.52
N LYS A 41 11.80 -4.12 -15.53
CA LYS A 41 11.43 -3.76 -14.16
C LYS A 41 10.78 -2.37 -14.07
N ARG A 42 11.28 -1.37 -14.80
CA ARG A 42 10.70 -0.02 -14.83
C ARG A 42 9.28 -0.03 -15.42
N VAL A 43 9.09 -0.68 -16.57
CA VAL A 43 7.77 -0.85 -17.18
C VAL A 43 6.81 -1.59 -16.25
N SER A 44 7.27 -2.67 -15.60
CA SER A 44 6.45 -3.40 -14.62
C SER A 44 6.06 -2.52 -13.42
N ARG A 45 6.95 -1.68 -12.91
CA ARG A 45 6.63 -0.74 -11.82
C ARG A 45 5.57 0.29 -12.23
N VAL A 46 5.70 0.87 -13.42
CA VAL A 46 4.71 1.83 -13.96
C VAL A 46 3.36 1.15 -14.14
N ARG A 47 3.33 -0.03 -14.77
CA ARG A 47 2.10 -0.82 -14.92
C ARG A 47 1.47 -1.14 -13.56
N ASN A 48 2.26 -1.56 -12.58
CA ASN A 48 1.76 -1.87 -11.24
C ASN A 48 1.24 -0.62 -10.53
N SER A 49 1.87 0.55 -10.73
CA SER A 49 1.40 1.83 -10.18
C SER A 49 0.05 2.21 -10.78
N LEU A 50 -0.15 2.05 -12.09
CA LEU A 50 -1.42 2.32 -12.76
C LEU A 50 -2.52 1.36 -12.30
N ILE A 51 -2.21 0.05 -12.22
CA ILE A 51 -3.17 -0.96 -11.74
C ILE A 51 -3.58 -0.68 -10.29
N LYS A 52 -2.63 -0.35 -9.40
CA LYS A 52 -2.91 0.06 -8.02
C LYS A 52 -3.73 1.35 -7.98
N GLY A 53 -3.44 2.29 -8.87
CA GLY A 53 -4.15 3.57 -9.00
C GLY A 53 -5.63 3.44 -9.35
N VAL A 54 -6.05 2.32 -9.94
CA VAL A 54 -7.43 2.05 -10.38
C VAL A 54 -8.14 0.99 -9.52
N TYR A 55 -7.39 0.25 -8.70
CA TYR A 55 -7.93 -0.77 -7.80
C TYR A 55 -9.02 -0.20 -6.87
N PRO A 56 -10.16 -0.90 -6.63
CA PRO A 56 -10.45 -2.31 -6.93
C PRO A 56 -10.96 -2.62 -8.36
N ALA A 57 -11.16 -1.61 -9.20
CA ALA A 57 -11.55 -1.83 -10.59
C ALA A 57 -10.35 -2.24 -11.46
N SER A 58 -10.60 -2.92 -12.57
CA SER A 58 -9.59 -3.18 -13.60
C SER A 58 -9.55 -2.03 -14.63
N PRO A 59 -8.41 -1.70 -15.25
CA PRO A 59 -8.39 -0.77 -16.38
C PRO A 59 -9.30 -1.18 -17.53
N SER A 60 -9.58 -2.48 -17.68
CA SER A 60 -10.53 -2.99 -18.67
C SER A 60 -11.99 -2.62 -18.36
N SER A 61 -12.37 -2.33 -17.10
CA SER A 61 -13.74 -1.93 -16.77
C SER A 61 -14.11 -0.57 -17.40
N TRP A 62 -13.12 0.28 -17.67
CA TRP A 62 -13.34 1.52 -18.41
C TRP A 62 -13.88 1.26 -19.82
N LEU A 63 -13.34 0.25 -20.52
CA LEU A 63 -13.80 -0.13 -21.85
C LEU A 63 -15.27 -0.52 -21.82
N PHE A 64 -15.69 -1.33 -20.84
CA PHE A 64 -17.10 -1.71 -20.70
C PHE A 64 -18.02 -0.52 -20.48
N VAL A 65 -17.63 0.45 -19.63
CA VAL A 65 -18.42 1.67 -19.41
C VAL A 65 -18.48 2.52 -20.67
N SER A 66 -17.36 2.67 -21.38
CA SER A 66 -17.31 3.46 -22.62
C SER A 66 -18.14 2.85 -23.74
N ILE A 67 -18.06 1.53 -23.94
CA ILE A 67 -18.84 0.81 -24.94
C ILE A 67 -20.33 0.87 -24.59
N ALA A 68 -20.69 0.69 -23.31
CA ALA A 68 -22.08 0.78 -22.88
C ALA A 68 -22.67 2.19 -23.14
N ILE A 69 -21.93 3.25 -22.82
CA ILE A 69 -22.37 4.63 -23.06
C ILE A 69 -22.51 4.90 -24.57
N LEU A 70 -21.51 4.51 -25.37
CA LEU A 70 -21.58 4.64 -26.83
C LEU A 70 -22.77 3.85 -27.41
N ALA A 71 -22.99 2.61 -26.97
CA ALA A 71 -24.12 1.79 -27.39
C ALA A 71 -25.46 2.44 -27.06
N THR A 72 -25.63 2.96 -25.83
CA THR A 72 -26.86 3.66 -25.44
C THR A 72 -27.11 4.92 -26.26
N MET A 73 -26.06 5.65 -26.64
CA MET A 73 -26.17 6.81 -27.53
C MET A 73 -26.60 6.41 -28.95
N TYR A 74 -26.06 5.32 -29.50
CA TYR A 74 -26.51 4.78 -30.80
C TYR A 74 -27.97 4.35 -30.77
N MET A 75 -28.47 3.89 -29.62
CA MET A 75 -29.87 3.53 -29.40
C MET A 75 -30.80 4.73 -29.14
N ARG A 76 -30.30 5.99 -29.23
CA ARG A 76 -31.05 7.24 -28.97
C ARG A 76 -31.67 7.35 -27.57
N SER A 77 -31.23 6.52 -26.63
CA SER A 77 -31.51 6.68 -25.21
C SER A 77 -30.39 7.51 -24.60
N ASP A 78 -30.68 8.69 -24.06
CA ASP A 78 -29.68 9.52 -23.38
C ASP A 78 -29.62 9.18 -21.88
N PRO A 79 -28.73 8.27 -21.43
CA PRO A 79 -28.59 7.96 -20.00
C PRO A 79 -28.00 9.12 -19.19
N SER A 80 -27.38 10.09 -19.88
CA SER A 80 -26.67 11.22 -19.28
C SER A 80 -27.56 12.39 -18.89
N MET A 81 -28.88 12.33 -19.14
CA MET A 81 -29.84 13.42 -18.88
C MET A 81 -29.34 14.79 -19.41
N GLY A 82 -28.73 14.82 -20.60
CA GLY A 82 -28.21 16.05 -21.22
C GLY A 82 -26.85 16.51 -20.70
N LEU A 83 -26.13 15.71 -19.91
CA LEU A 83 -24.80 16.09 -19.43
C LEU A 83 -23.75 16.05 -20.55
N ILE A 84 -23.89 15.14 -21.51
CA ILE A 84 -22.98 15.03 -22.66
C ILE A 84 -23.03 16.29 -23.54
N THR A 85 -24.22 16.85 -23.75
CA THR A 85 -24.38 18.10 -24.50
C THR A 85 -23.81 19.27 -23.72
N LYS A 86 -23.97 19.31 -22.38
CA LYS A 86 -23.35 20.33 -21.53
C LYS A 86 -21.81 20.28 -21.58
N ILE A 87 -21.22 19.08 -21.56
CA ILE A 87 -19.78 18.88 -21.72
C ILE A 87 -19.31 19.37 -23.10
N GLN A 88 -20.09 19.10 -24.15
CA GLN A 88 -19.77 19.56 -25.51
C GLN A 88 -19.68 21.09 -25.60
N HIS A 89 -20.54 21.83 -24.91
CA HIS A 89 -20.51 23.31 -24.89
C HIS A 89 -19.31 23.90 -24.13
N HIS A 90 -18.70 23.14 -23.22
CA HIS A 90 -17.53 23.55 -22.46
C HIS A 90 -16.19 23.11 -23.09
N LEU A 91 -16.21 22.48 -24.27
CA LEU A 91 -14.98 22.13 -24.99
C LEU A 91 -14.29 23.39 -25.52
N PRO A 92 -12.94 23.45 -25.49
CA PRO A 92 -12.20 24.61 -25.97
C PRO A 92 -12.43 24.83 -27.48
N LEU A 93 -12.51 26.10 -27.88
CA LEU A 93 -12.80 26.53 -29.27
C LEU A 93 -11.86 25.91 -30.32
N SER A 94 -10.63 25.54 -29.95
CA SER A 94 -9.67 24.86 -30.83
C SER A 94 -10.10 23.45 -31.25
N LEU A 95 -10.76 22.71 -30.35
CA LEU A 95 -11.35 21.39 -30.64
C LEU A 95 -12.66 21.52 -31.41
N HIS A 96 -13.37 22.63 -31.24
CA HIS A 96 -14.63 22.89 -31.96
C HIS A 96 -14.41 23.14 -33.46
N MET A 97 -13.28 23.76 -33.83
CA MET A 97 -12.92 24.08 -35.23
C MET A 97 -12.24 22.95 -35.99
N SER A 98 -11.73 21.93 -35.29
CA SER A 98 -10.97 20.82 -35.90
C SER A 98 -11.77 19.53 -36.03
N LEU A 99 -12.89 19.39 -35.30
CA LEU A 99 -13.68 18.15 -35.25
C LEU A 99 -15.07 18.32 -35.88
N SER A 100 -15.52 17.30 -36.62
CA SER A 100 -16.89 17.22 -37.14
C SER A 100 -17.92 17.13 -36.00
N ALA A 101 -19.19 17.50 -36.27
CA ALA A 101 -20.26 17.44 -35.27
C ALA A 101 -20.40 16.06 -34.61
N GLN A 102 -20.22 14.97 -35.38
CA GLN A 102 -20.17 13.60 -34.87
C GLN A 102 -18.94 13.36 -33.98
N GLY A 103 -17.76 13.83 -34.40
CA GLY A 103 -16.53 13.73 -33.60
C GLY A 103 -16.66 14.43 -32.24
N GLN A 104 -17.32 15.58 -32.18
CA GLN A 104 -17.54 16.31 -30.93
C GLN A 104 -18.44 15.53 -29.96
N THR A 105 -19.51 14.89 -30.46
CA THR A 105 -20.39 14.05 -29.64
C THR A 105 -19.70 12.78 -29.13
N MET A 106 -18.83 12.17 -29.93
CA MET A 106 -18.04 11.01 -29.49
C MET A 106 -17.01 11.40 -28.43
N LEU A 107 -16.34 12.54 -28.61
CA LEU A 107 -15.37 13.04 -27.64
C LEU A 107 -16.04 13.38 -26.29
N SER A 108 -17.17 14.10 -26.32
CA SER A 108 -17.91 14.43 -25.10
C SER A 108 -18.47 13.18 -24.40
N ALA A 109 -18.90 12.17 -25.15
CA ALA A 109 -19.32 10.88 -24.63
C ALA A 109 -18.18 10.11 -23.94
N LEU A 110 -16.98 10.10 -24.54
CA LEU A 110 -15.79 9.49 -23.95
C LEU A 110 -15.36 10.22 -22.67
N VAL A 111 -15.40 11.56 -22.66
CA VAL A 111 -15.13 12.37 -21.47
C VAL A 111 -16.16 12.10 -20.37
N PHE A 112 -17.45 12.02 -20.71
CA PHE A 112 -18.49 11.66 -19.74
C PHE A 112 -18.26 10.24 -19.18
N SER A 113 -17.91 9.28 -20.04
CA SER A 113 -17.61 7.91 -19.64
C SER A 113 -16.41 7.81 -18.70
N THR A 114 -15.33 8.56 -18.95
CA THR A 114 -14.15 8.57 -18.07
C THR A 114 -14.50 9.17 -16.71
N LEU A 115 -15.26 10.27 -16.66
CA LEU A 115 -15.70 10.91 -15.42
C LEU A 115 -16.63 10.01 -14.61
N LEU A 116 -17.61 9.36 -15.24
CA LEU A 116 -18.51 8.41 -14.59
C LEU A 116 -17.73 7.23 -13.99
N TRP A 117 -16.80 6.67 -14.77
CA TRP A 117 -15.96 5.56 -14.35
C TRP A 117 -15.05 5.93 -13.17
N LEU A 118 -14.41 7.11 -13.20
CA LEU A 118 -13.61 7.62 -12.08
C LEU A 118 -14.47 7.83 -10.83
N SER A 119 -15.67 8.41 -10.97
CA SER A 119 -16.60 8.61 -9.86
C SER A 119 -17.01 7.28 -9.21
N LEU A 120 -17.33 6.26 -10.01
CA LEU A 120 -17.66 4.92 -9.52
C LEU A 120 -16.50 4.30 -8.73
N ILE A 121 -15.26 4.44 -9.22
CA ILE A 121 -14.06 3.95 -8.52
C ILE A 121 -13.87 4.68 -7.19
N LEU A 122 -14.00 6.01 -7.16
CA LEU A 122 -13.87 6.78 -5.94
C LEU A 122 -14.96 6.42 -4.92
N ALA A 123 -16.20 6.23 -5.36
CA ALA A 123 -17.29 5.77 -4.52
C ALA A 123 -17.02 4.37 -3.93
N LEU A 124 -16.60 3.43 -4.78
CA LEU A 124 -16.26 2.07 -4.34
C LEU A 124 -15.07 2.07 -3.36
N ARG A 125 -14.07 2.92 -3.58
CA ARG A 125 -12.95 3.13 -2.63
C ARG A 125 -13.42 3.70 -1.30
N PHE A 126 -14.31 4.67 -1.34
CA PHE A 126 -14.89 5.26 -0.14
C PHE A 126 -15.69 4.21 0.65
N CYS A 127 -16.52 3.41 -0.02
CA CYS A 127 -17.23 2.29 0.60
C CYS A 127 -16.26 1.27 1.23
N LEU A 128 -15.20 0.88 0.51
CA LEU A 128 -14.16 0.01 1.06
C LEU A 128 -13.46 0.63 2.26
N LYS A 129 -13.13 1.92 2.23
CA LYS A 129 -12.49 2.62 3.35
C LYS A 129 -13.39 2.64 4.59
N LEU A 130 -14.68 2.89 4.43
CA LEU A 130 -15.65 2.79 5.53
C LEU A 130 -15.73 1.38 6.09
N LEU A 131 -15.75 0.38 5.22
CA LEU A 131 -15.82 -1.01 5.61
C LEU A 131 -14.56 -1.44 6.36
N LEU A 132 -13.38 -1.11 5.85
CA LEU A 132 -12.08 -1.41 6.47
C LEU A 132 -11.82 -0.58 7.75
N SER A 133 -12.55 0.50 7.98
CA SER A 133 -12.50 1.28 9.23
C SER A 133 -13.14 0.55 10.42
N TYR A 134 -13.96 -0.48 10.17
CA TYR A 134 -14.56 -1.26 11.23
C TYR A 134 -13.53 -2.16 11.92
N HIS A 135 -13.23 -1.84 13.18
CA HIS A 135 -12.18 -2.51 13.96
C HIS A 135 -12.72 -3.32 15.16
N ARG A 136 -14.04 -3.40 15.37
CA ARG A 136 -14.58 -4.08 16.57
C ARG A 136 -14.40 -5.59 16.55
N TRP A 137 -14.32 -6.18 15.35
CA TRP A 137 -14.11 -7.61 15.18
C TRP A 137 -12.84 -8.11 15.90
N MET A 138 -11.80 -7.27 16.01
CA MET A 138 -10.54 -7.61 16.70
C MET A 138 -10.69 -7.80 18.22
N PHE A 139 -11.73 -7.21 18.82
CA PHE A 139 -12.00 -7.30 20.25
C PHE A 139 -13.07 -8.35 20.58
N GLU A 140 -13.59 -9.06 19.57
CA GLU A 140 -14.52 -10.17 19.79
C GLU A 140 -13.78 -11.39 20.33
N GLN A 141 -14.46 -12.15 21.19
CA GLN A 141 -13.91 -13.38 21.75
C GLN A 141 -13.84 -14.46 20.66
N HIS A 142 -12.69 -15.16 20.59
CA HIS A 142 -12.49 -16.28 19.67
C HIS A 142 -13.61 -17.33 19.84
N GLY A 143 -14.28 -17.67 18.73
CA GLY A 143 -15.36 -18.67 18.70
C GLY A 143 -16.79 -18.11 18.73
N ARG A 144 -17.00 -16.83 19.07
CA ARG A 144 -18.33 -16.19 19.03
C ARG A 144 -18.29 -14.91 18.22
N VAL A 145 -18.64 -14.99 16.94
CA VAL A 145 -18.73 -13.82 16.05
C VAL A 145 -20.12 -13.20 16.06
N SER A 146 -20.18 -11.88 16.22
CA SER A 146 -21.44 -11.11 16.16
C SER A 146 -22.11 -11.22 14.79
N ASN A 147 -23.44 -11.15 14.74
CA ASN A 147 -24.18 -11.10 13.47
C ASN A 147 -23.76 -9.88 12.62
N PHE A 148 -23.41 -8.76 13.27
CA PHE A 148 -22.88 -7.59 12.57
C PHE A 148 -21.56 -7.90 11.87
N THR A 149 -20.64 -8.60 12.55
CA THR A 149 -19.34 -9.00 12.00
C THR A 149 -19.51 -10.00 10.85
N LYS A 150 -20.49 -10.91 10.92
CA LYS A 150 -20.83 -11.79 9.79
C LYS A 150 -21.30 -11.02 8.56
N VAL A 151 -22.22 -10.06 8.74
CA VAL A 151 -22.70 -9.19 7.65
C VAL A 151 -21.56 -8.37 7.07
N TRP A 152 -20.72 -7.80 7.92
CA TRP A 152 -19.53 -7.06 7.53
C TRP A 152 -18.56 -7.90 6.68
N VAL A 153 -18.20 -9.12 7.12
CA VAL A 153 -17.34 -10.03 6.33
C VAL A 153 -17.97 -10.36 4.98
N THR A 154 -19.28 -10.56 4.95
CA THR A 154 -20.02 -10.88 3.70
C THR A 154 -19.97 -9.71 2.73
N LEU A 155 -20.27 -8.49 3.20
CA LEU A 155 -20.17 -7.26 2.41
C LEU A 155 -18.73 -7.01 1.93
N LEU A 156 -17.76 -7.28 2.79
CA LEU A 156 -16.34 -7.15 2.46
C LEU A 156 -15.96 -8.14 1.37
N GLY A 157 -16.44 -9.38 1.43
CA GLY A 157 -16.24 -10.38 0.38
C GLY A 157 -16.90 -10.02 -0.96
N LEU A 158 -18.01 -9.28 -0.95
CA LEU A 158 -18.69 -8.83 -2.17
C LEU A 158 -17.97 -7.65 -2.86
N LEU A 159 -17.48 -6.69 -2.07
CA LEU A 159 -16.80 -5.49 -2.57
C LEU A 159 -15.30 -5.70 -2.79
N SER A 160 -14.70 -6.66 -2.09
CA SER A 160 -13.30 -7.07 -2.24
C SER A 160 -13.13 -7.93 -3.48
N SER A 161 -12.09 -7.66 -4.27
CA SER A 161 -11.76 -8.51 -5.41
C SER A 161 -11.32 -9.90 -4.94
N ARG A 162 -11.71 -10.95 -5.66
CA ARG A 162 -11.43 -12.37 -5.31
C ARG A 162 -9.94 -12.73 -5.33
N LYS A 163 -9.09 -11.92 -5.96
CA LYS A 163 -7.63 -12.13 -6.07
C LYS A 163 -6.86 -10.82 -5.89
N PRO A 164 -6.78 -10.27 -4.66
CA PRO A 164 -6.07 -9.03 -4.43
C PRO A 164 -4.56 -9.24 -4.59
N LEU A 165 -3.91 -8.34 -5.33
CA LEU A 165 -2.45 -8.28 -5.39
C LEU A 165 -1.88 -7.74 -4.07
N LEU A 166 -0.64 -8.10 -3.76
CA LEU A 166 0.07 -7.55 -2.60
C LEU A 166 0.14 -6.01 -2.71
N TYR A 167 -0.34 -5.30 -1.69
CA TYR A 167 -0.58 -3.84 -1.63
C TYR A 167 -1.78 -3.27 -2.40
N SER A 168 -2.72 -4.09 -2.90
CA SER A 168 -3.88 -3.57 -3.64
C SER A 168 -4.80 -2.69 -2.79
N TYR A 169 -4.97 -3.04 -1.50
CA TYR A 169 -5.80 -2.29 -0.55
C TYR A 169 -5.08 -1.13 0.15
N GLN A 170 -3.76 -0.93 -0.07
CA GLN A 170 -2.98 0.05 0.69
C GLN A 170 -3.56 1.47 0.62
N THR A 171 -4.10 1.85 -0.54
CA THR A 171 -4.73 3.16 -0.76
C THR A 171 -6.14 3.26 -0.18
N SER A 172 -6.78 2.13 0.11
CA SER A 172 -8.13 2.03 0.65
C SER A 172 -8.16 1.87 2.17
N LEU A 173 -7.00 1.60 2.79
CA LEU A 173 -6.90 1.51 4.25
C LEU A 173 -7.12 2.87 4.91
N PRO A 174 -7.79 2.91 6.07
CA PRO A 174 -7.92 4.13 6.87
C PRO A 174 -6.55 4.56 7.41
N HIS A 175 -6.36 5.88 7.56
CA HIS A 175 -5.21 6.39 8.31
C HIS A 175 -5.35 6.06 9.79
N LEU A 176 -4.23 5.93 10.47
CA LEU A 176 -4.20 5.71 11.91
C LEU A 176 -4.87 6.89 12.64
N PRO A 177 -5.97 6.68 13.39
CA PRO A 177 -6.65 7.76 14.07
C PRO A 177 -5.86 8.26 15.29
N VAL A 178 -5.98 9.54 15.59
CA VAL A 178 -5.43 10.12 16.82
C VAL A 178 -6.47 9.98 17.95
N PRO A 179 -6.21 9.17 19.00
CA PRO A 179 -7.17 8.96 20.09
C PRO A 179 -7.41 10.27 20.87
N ALA A 180 -8.60 10.42 21.47
CA ALA A 180 -8.91 11.58 22.30
C ALA A 180 -8.01 11.60 23.56
N ILE A 181 -7.56 12.79 23.95
CA ILE A 181 -6.63 12.94 25.07
C ILE A 181 -7.21 12.40 26.38
N LYS A 182 -8.49 12.67 26.65
CA LYS A 182 -9.21 12.17 27.81
C LYS A 182 -9.27 10.63 27.86
N ASP A 183 -9.48 10.00 26.71
CA ASP A 183 -9.49 8.53 26.61
C ASP A 183 -8.09 7.96 26.87
N THR A 184 -7.05 8.61 26.32
CA THR A 184 -5.66 8.23 26.57
C THR A 184 -5.28 8.37 28.04
N LEU A 185 -5.62 9.48 28.68
CA LEU A 185 -5.31 9.74 30.10
C LEU A 185 -6.06 8.81 31.04
N SER A 186 -7.34 8.54 30.78
CA SER A 186 -8.11 7.59 31.60
C SER A 186 -7.57 6.16 31.50
N ARG A 187 -7.16 5.72 30.31
CA ARG A 187 -6.50 4.42 30.10
C ARG A 187 -5.13 4.37 30.76
N TYR A 188 -4.36 5.46 30.68
CA TYR A 188 -3.07 5.60 31.33
C TYR A 188 -3.18 5.48 32.85
N LEU A 189 -4.08 6.24 33.48
CA LEU A 189 -4.30 6.16 34.93
C LEU A 189 -4.73 4.75 35.34
N ARG A 190 -5.64 4.12 34.58
CA ARG A 190 -6.02 2.71 34.81
C ARG A 190 -4.84 1.75 34.72
N SER A 191 -3.92 1.94 33.76
CA SER A 191 -2.78 1.05 33.57
C SER A 191 -1.71 1.21 34.65
N VAL A 192 -1.49 2.41 35.17
CA VAL A 192 -0.49 2.66 36.22
C VAL A 192 -1.04 2.41 37.63
N ARG A 193 -2.37 2.39 37.83
CA ARG A 193 -2.99 2.14 39.12
C ARG A 193 -2.43 0.92 39.87
N PRO A 194 -2.31 -0.28 39.27
CA PRO A 194 -1.76 -1.44 39.97
C PRO A 194 -0.26 -1.37 40.27
N LEU A 195 0.46 -0.39 39.71
CA LEU A 195 1.90 -0.19 39.90
C LEU A 195 2.22 0.87 40.95
N LEU A 196 1.21 1.61 41.44
CA LEU A 196 1.39 2.80 42.26
C LEU A 196 0.61 2.70 43.58
N ASN A 197 1.21 3.18 44.66
CA ASN A 197 0.52 3.36 45.93
C ASN A 197 -0.48 4.54 45.84
N ASP A 198 -1.39 4.65 46.81
CA ASP A 198 -2.49 5.62 46.76
C ASP A 198 -2.02 7.09 46.68
N LEU A 199 -0.96 7.44 47.42
CA LEU A 199 -0.37 8.78 47.40
C LEU A 199 0.22 9.11 46.02
N GLU A 200 0.96 8.17 45.43
CA GLU A 200 1.57 8.32 44.11
C GLU A 200 0.51 8.39 43.01
N TYR A 201 -0.52 7.54 43.11
CA TYR A 201 -1.64 7.55 42.18
C TYR A 201 -2.42 8.86 42.23
N LYS A 202 -2.65 9.42 43.43
CA LYS A 202 -3.28 10.73 43.59
C LYS A 202 -2.46 11.82 42.90
N ARG A 203 -1.14 11.85 43.16
CA ARG A 203 -0.22 12.78 42.48
C ARG A 203 -0.27 12.63 40.95
N MET A 204 -0.24 11.40 40.45
CA MET A 204 -0.31 11.15 39.00
C MET A 204 -1.65 11.56 38.40
N SER A 205 -2.75 11.40 39.13
CA SER A 205 -4.08 11.84 38.70
C SER A 205 -4.18 13.37 38.61
N GLU A 206 -3.60 14.08 39.58
CA GLU A 206 -3.52 15.55 39.56
C GLU A 206 -2.68 16.04 38.37
N LEU A 207 -1.50 15.46 38.14
CA LEU A 207 -0.65 15.78 37.00
C LEU A 207 -1.32 15.49 35.64
N ALA A 208 -2.03 14.37 35.53
CA ALA A 208 -2.78 14.03 34.31
C ALA A 208 -3.89 15.05 34.03
N SER A 209 -4.62 15.46 35.08
CA SER A 209 -5.64 16.52 34.97
C SER A 209 -5.04 17.86 34.57
N ASP A 210 -3.91 18.25 35.16
CA ASP A 210 -3.22 19.49 34.80
C ASP A 210 -2.72 19.48 33.36
N PHE A 211 -2.13 18.35 32.93
CA PHE A 211 -1.72 18.15 31.54
C PHE A 211 -2.89 18.25 30.58
N GLU A 212 -4.05 17.65 30.88
CA GLU A 212 -5.25 17.75 30.04
C GLU A 212 -5.70 19.20 29.85
N LYS A 213 -5.74 19.98 30.94
CA LYS A 213 -6.23 21.37 30.93
C LYS A 213 -5.26 22.31 30.21
N ASN A 214 -3.95 22.12 30.41
CA ASN A 214 -2.91 23.02 29.92
C ASN A 214 -2.29 22.50 28.61
N LEU A 215 -1.13 21.85 28.71
CA LEU A 215 -0.25 21.52 27.59
C LEU A 215 -0.83 20.48 26.63
N GLY A 216 -1.56 19.51 27.16
CA GLY A 216 -2.04 18.35 26.43
C GLY A 216 -2.91 18.72 25.23
N ASN A 217 -3.84 19.67 25.40
CA ASN A 217 -4.68 20.14 24.29
C ASN A 217 -3.88 20.79 23.17
N ARG A 218 -2.81 21.52 23.49
CA ARG A 218 -1.92 22.13 22.49
C ARG A 218 -1.14 21.07 21.71
N LEU A 219 -0.55 20.09 22.41
CA LEU A 219 0.17 18.98 21.79
C LEU A 219 -0.76 18.10 20.93
N GLN A 220 -1.98 17.86 21.40
CA GLN A 220 -3.00 17.11 20.66
C GLN A 220 -3.37 17.80 19.34
N ARG A 221 -3.40 19.14 19.30
CA ARG A 221 -3.60 19.90 18.04
C ARG A 221 -2.46 19.69 17.07
N TYR A 222 -1.21 19.74 17.54
CA TYR A 222 -0.04 19.45 16.69
C TYR A 222 -0.04 18.01 16.18
N LEU A 223 -0.44 17.05 17.01
CA LEU A 223 -0.55 15.65 16.62
C LEU A 223 -1.62 15.43 15.56
N LYS A 224 -2.80 16.06 15.71
CA LYS A 224 -3.86 16.06 14.70
C LYS A 224 -3.40 16.71 13.40
N LEU A 225 -2.67 17.83 13.49
CA LEU A 225 -2.09 18.46 12.31
C LEU A 225 -1.14 17.49 11.61
N LYS A 226 -0.21 16.84 12.32
CA LYS A 226 0.69 15.83 11.72
C LYS A 226 -0.10 14.69 11.06
N ALA A 227 -1.16 14.22 11.70
CA ALA A 227 -2.00 13.13 11.18
C ALA A 227 -2.78 13.48 9.91
N LEU A 228 -3.01 14.77 9.61
CA LEU A 228 -3.63 15.19 8.35
C LEU A 228 -2.66 15.12 7.17
N TRP A 229 -1.36 15.31 7.41
CA TRP A 229 -0.34 15.39 6.35
C TRP A 229 0.42 14.07 6.17
N ALA A 230 0.54 13.27 7.23
CA ALA A 230 1.24 11.99 7.18
C ALA A 230 0.30 10.83 6.84
N THR A 231 0.77 9.87 6.04
CA THR A 231 0.04 8.60 5.78
C THR A 231 -0.14 7.78 7.06
N ASN A 232 0.86 7.80 7.93
CA ASN A 232 0.83 7.34 9.31
C ASN A 232 1.63 8.33 10.17
N TYR A 233 0.99 8.93 11.18
CA TYR A 233 1.62 9.97 11.98
C TYR A 233 2.65 9.45 13.00
N VAL A 234 2.73 8.12 13.20
CA VAL A 234 3.59 7.48 14.19
C VAL A 234 4.81 6.82 13.56
N SER A 235 4.71 6.32 12.32
CA SER A 235 5.74 5.44 11.72
C SER A 235 7.15 6.02 11.74
N ASP A 236 7.33 7.27 11.33
CA ASP A 236 8.61 7.97 11.29
C ASP A 236 9.24 8.12 12.68
N TRP A 237 8.43 8.53 13.66
CA TRP A 237 8.89 8.64 15.05
C TRP A 237 9.14 7.27 15.66
N TRP A 238 8.31 6.28 15.37
CA TRP A 238 8.49 4.93 15.89
C TRP A 238 9.81 4.34 15.40
N GLU A 239 10.08 4.40 14.09
CA GLU A 239 11.33 3.90 13.51
C GLU A 239 12.55 4.58 14.13
N GLU A 240 12.55 5.91 14.15
CA GLU A 240 13.66 6.71 14.66
C GLU A 240 13.92 6.47 16.15
N TYR A 241 12.89 6.58 16.99
CA TYR A 241 13.07 6.57 18.45
C TYR A 241 13.15 5.16 19.05
N ILE A 242 12.50 4.17 18.45
CA ILE A 242 12.51 2.80 18.98
C ILE A 242 13.72 2.01 18.46
N TYR A 243 14.14 2.25 17.22
CA TYR A 243 15.21 1.45 16.61
C TYR A 243 16.48 2.26 16.33
N LEU A 244 16.38 3.40 15.64
CA LEU A 244 17.57 4.06 15.09
C LEU A 244 18.38 4.86 16.13
N ARG A 245 17.72 5.39 17.16
CA ARG A 245 18.39 6.16 18.23
C ARG A 245 19.02 5.29 19.32
N GLY A 246 18.60 4.04 19.45
CA GLY A 246 19.15 3.12 20.43
C GLY A 246 20.63 2.85 20.17
N ARG A 247 21.49 3.08 21.17
CA ARG A 247 22.94 2.78 21.07
C ARG A 247 23.32 1.41 21.64
N GLY A 248 22.34 0.66 22.16
CA GLY A 248 22.56 -0.68 22.69
C GLY A 248 22.87 -1.69 21.57
N PRO A 249 23.55 -2.81 21.88
CA PRO A 249 23.83 -3.84 20.90
C PRO A 249 22.54 -4.48 20.38
N ILE A 250 22.37 -4.48 19.06
CA ILE A 250 21.14 -4.94 18.38
C ILE A 250 20.91 -6.44 18.48
N MET A 251 21.99 -7.23 18.57
CA MET A 251 21.94 -8.69 18.48
C MET A 251 21.13 -9.34 19.60
N VAL A 252 21.11 -8.76 20.80
CA VAL A 252 20.39 -9.31 21.96
C VAL A 252 19.14 -8.48 22.26
N ASN A 253 19.21 -7.16 22.13
CA ASN A 253 18.19 -6.26 22.66
C ASN A 253 17.10 -5.88 21.66
N SER A 254 17.29 -6.14 20.36
CA SER A 254 16.37 -5.68 19.32
C SER A 254 15.99 -6.76 18.32
N ASN A 255 16.96 -7.56 17.87
CA ASN A 255 16.71 -8.64 16.92
C ASN A 255 15.88 -9.76 17.57
N TYR A 256 14.83 -10.18 16.87
CA TYR A 256 14.02 -11.34 17.23
C TYR A 256 14.50 -12.57 16.46
N TYR A 257 14.64 -13.69 17.16
CA TYR A 257 15.06 -14.97 16.58
C TYR A 257 13.88 -15.95 16.60
N GLY A 258 13.56 -16.50 15.44
CA GLY A 258 12.63 -17.60 15.29
C GLY A 258 13.38 -18.92 15.15
N MET A 259 12.94 -19.96 15.85
CA MET A 259 13.48 -21.31 15.73
C MET A 259 12.51 -22.19 14.94
N ASP A 260 12.97 -22.77 13.84
CA ASP A 260 12.16 -23.52 12.86
C ASP A 260 11.78 -24.94 13.35
N PHE A 261 12.45 -25.45 14.38
CA PHE A 261 12.39 -26.89 14.74
C PHE A 261 11.32 -27.26 15.76
N LEU A 262 10.32 -26.42 16.01
CA LEU A 262 9.35 -26.69 17.08
C LEU A 262 8.41 -27.88 16.75
N TYR A 263 8.17 -28.16 15.47
CA TYR A 263 7.19 -29.18 15.04
C TYR A 263 7.70 -30.18 14.00
N VAL A 264 8.97 -30.09 13.59
CA VAL A 264 9.55 -30.97 12.57
C VAL A 264 10.94 -31.39 13.02
N THR A 265 11.20 -32.70 12.99
CA THR A 265 12.53 -33.28 13.18
C THR A 265 13.24 -33.32 11.82
N PRO A 266 14.21 -32.43 11.56
CA PRO A 266 14.83 -32.38 10.25
C PRO A 266 15.86 -33.51 10.09
N THR A 267 16.30 -33.74 8.85
CA THR A 267 17.39 -34.69 8.54
C THR A 267 18.67 -34.31 9.30
N SER A 268 19.51 -35.28 9.65
CA SER A 268 20.80 -35.04 10.33
C SER A 268 21.82 -34.31 9.44
N VAL A 269 21.68 -34.43 8.12
CA VAL A 269 22.57 -33.83 7.13
C VAL A 269 22.35 -32.32 7.02
N GLN A 270 23.31 -31.52 7.51
CA GLN A 270 23.23 -30.04 7.50
C GLN A 270 23.03 -29.44 6.10
N ALA A 271 23.76 -29.96 5.10
CA ALA A 271 23.68 -29.48 3.73
C ALA A 271 22.28 -29.68 3.12
N ALA A 272 21.61 -30.80 3.43
CA ALA A 272 20.26 -31.07 2.96
C ALA A 272 19.24 -30.10 3.57
N ARG A 273 19.37 -29.77 4.87
CA ARG A 273 18.55 -28.75 5.53
C ARG A 273 18.75 -27.38 4.88
N ALA A 274 20.00 -26.95 4.75
CA ALA A 274 20.34 -25.66 4.14
C ALA A 274 19.81 -25.57 2.70
N GLY A 275 19.97 -26.62 1.89
CA GLY A 275 19.44 -26.70 0.53
C GLY A 275 17.92 -26.50 0.50
N ASN A 276 17.18 -27.25 1.33
CA ASN A 276 15.72 -27.11 1.41
C ASN A 276 15.28 -25.71 1.87
N THR A 277 15.93 -25.14 2.89
CA THR A 277 15.61 -23.78 3.36
C THR A 277 15.88 -22.73 2.29
N ILE A 278 17.02 -22.81 1.60
CA ILE A 278 17.36 -21.87 0.51
C ILE A 278 16.36 -22.03 -0.64
N THR A 279 16.04 -23.25 -1.04
CA THR A 279 15.03 -23.50 -2.08
C THR A 279 13.67 -22.95 -1.67
N ALA A 280 13.23 -23.15 -0.43
CA ALA A 280 11.98 -22.58 0.09
C ALA A 280 11.99 -21.05 0.09
N LEU A 281 13.10 -20.41 0.50
CA LEU A 281 13.27 -18.96 0.47
C LEU A 281 13.26 -18.41 -0.96
N LEU A 282 13.81 -19.14 -1.93
CA LEU A 282 13.81 -18.76 -3.35
C LEU A 282 12.44 -18.99 -4.01
N LEU A 283 11.70 -20.01 -3.58
CA LEU A 283 10.32 -20.25 -4.00
C LEU A 283 9.39 -19.14 -3.48
N TYR A 284 9.71 -18.51 -2.34
CA TYR A 284 9.03 -17.30 -1.90
C TYR A 284 9.50 -16.11 -2.78
N PRO A 285 8.69 -15.64 -3.74
CA PRO A 285 9.18 -14.72 -4.75
C PRO A 285 9.52 -13.35 -4.13
N PRO A 286 10.68 -12.74 -4.47
CA PRO A 286 11.04 -11.43 -3.95
C PRO A 286 10.06 -10.35 -4.43
N LYS A 287 9.87 -9.33 -3.58
CA LYS A 287 9.06 -8.14 -3.89
C LYS A 287 9.35 -7.62 -5.31
N GLY A 288 8.35 -7.71 -6.21
CA GLY A 288 8.38 -7.05 -7.52
C GLY A 288 8.57 -7.92 -8.77
N GLN A 289 8.52 -9.26 -8.69
CA GLN A 289 8.41 -10.08 -9.90
C GLN A 289 6.96 -10.17 -10.40
N PRO A 290 6.72 -10.00 -11.72
CA PRO A 290 5.38 -10.10 -12.30
C PRO A 290 4.90 -11.56 -12.23
N GLY A 291 3.89 -11.82 -11.40
CA GLY A 291 3.15 -13.08 -11.36
C GLY A 291 3.26 -13.93 -10.08
N GLY A 292 4.11 -13.56 -9.11
CA GLY A 292 4.46 -14.48 -8.01
C GLY A 292 3.76 -14.29 -6.66
N THR A 293 3.37 -13.07 -6.28
CA THR A 293 2.74 -12.88 -4.96
C THR A 293 1.23 -13.10 -5.06
N GLN A 294 0.83 -14.35 -5.28
CA GLN A 294 -0.43 -14.77 -4.70
C GLN A 294 -0.27 -14.60 -3.19
N THR A 295 -1.28 -14.05 -2.56
CA THR A 295 -1.38 -13.67 -1.16
C THR A 295 -1.37 -14.90 -0.23
N GLU A 296 -0.62 -15.97 -0.55
CA GLU A 296 -0.71 -17.27 0.11
C GLU A 296 -0.22 -17.26 1.56
N SER A 297 0.77 -16.45 1.95
CA SER A 297 1.14 -16.40 3.39
C SER A 297 0.19 -15.53 4.24
N CYS A 298 -0.59 -14.64 3.60
CA CYS A 298 -1.69 -13.92 4.25
C CYS A 298 -3.05 -14.62 3.98
N SER A 299 -3.04 -15.86 3.49
CA SER A 299 -4.25 -16.55 2.99
C SER A 299 -4.95 -17.47 3.98
N ARG A 300 -4.34 -17.80 5.13
CA ARG A 300 -5.08 -18.55 6.17
C ARG A 300 -6.14 -17.71 6.86
N HIS A 301 -5.94 -16.39 6.92
CA HIS A 301 -6.95 -15.42 7.32
C HIS A 301 -7.03 -14.32 6.27
N ARG A 302 -8.00 -14.46 5.35
CA ARG A 302 -8.35 -13.50 4.29
C ARG A 302 -8.83 -12.18 4.89
N ASP A 303 -7.93 -11.43 5.51
CA ASP A 303 -8.27 -10.15 6.11
C ASP A 303 -7.66 -8.99 5.32
N PRO A 304 -8.43 -8.38 4.40
CA PRO A 304 -7.97 -7.21 3.65
C PRO A 304 -7.86 -5.95 4.53
N SER A 305 -8.18 -6.01 5.82
CA SER A 305 -8.04 -4.89 6.77
C SER A 305 -6.63 -4.69 7.32
N VAL A 306 -5.70 -5.61 7.03
CA VAL A 306 -4.32 -5.52 7.53
C VAL A 306 -3.39 -4.84 6.53
N CYS A 307 -2.62 -3.87 7.01
CA CYS A 307 -1.57 -3.22 6.23
C CYS A 307 -0.48 -4.23 5.86
N CYS A 308 -0.16 -4.33 4.57
CA CYS A 308 0.92 -5.20 4.07
C CYS A 308 2.30 -4.52 4.09
N SER A 309 2.35 -3.22 4.45
CA SER A 309 3.58 -2.47 4.63
C SER A 309 3.90 -2.43 6.12
N MET A 310 5.02 -3.05 6.49
CA MET A 310 5.82 -2.60 7.63
C MET A 310 6.81 -1.58 7.10
#